data_AF-A0A1R3I6W5-F1
#
_entry.id   AF-A0A1R3I6W5-F1
#
_cell.length_a   1.000
_cell.length_b   1.000
_cell.length_c   1.000
_cell.angle_alpha   90.00
_cell.angle_beta   90.00
_cell.angle_gamma   90.00
#
_symmetry.space_group_name_H-M   'P 1'
#
loop_
_entity.id
_entity.type
_entity.pdbx_description
1 polymer ?
#
loop_
_entity_poly.entity_id
_entity_poly.type
_entity_poly.pdbx_seq_one_letter_code
_entity_poly.pdbx_strand_id
1 'polypeptide(L)'
;MGPYAMNEKLMIHCFQDSLTGTASTWYIQLDRHRIHSWDDLAKAFVDQYKYLVELAPSRETLKAIERKLIESYTKFAQRWRDKVSQVRP
;
A
#
# COMPACT_ATOMS: atom_id res chain seq x y z
N MET A 1 -20.31 29.75 -2.05
CA MET A 1 -19.41 28.61 -1.79
C MET A 1 -20.24 27.35 -1.83
N GLY A 2 -20.00 26.46 -2.80
CA GLY A 2 -20.87 25.31 -3.05
C GLY A 2 -20.73 24.20 -2.02
N PRO A 3 -21.71 23.28 -1.93
CA PRO A 3 -21.75 22.18 -0.95
C PRO A 3 -20.58 21.19 -1.05
N TYR A 4 -19.81 21.23 -2.13
CA TYR A 4 -18.70 20.31 -2.41
C TYR A 4 -17.43 20.59 -1.59
N ALA A 5 -17.12 21.85 -1.27
CA ALA A 5 -15.90 22.20 -0.52
C ALA A 5 -15.97 21.72 0.95
N MET A 6 -17.17 21.66 1.53
CA MET A 6 -17.40 21.09 2.86
C MET A 6 -17.09 19.58 2.86
N ASN A 7 -17.43 18.90 1.77
CA ASN A 7 -17.21 17.46 1.61
C ASN A 7 -15.71 17.13 1.48
N GLU A 8 -14.95 17.92 0.72
CA GLU A 8 -13.49 17.71 0.58
C GLU A 8 -12.75 17.83 1.91
N LYS A 9 -13.07 18.85 2.70
CA LYS A 9 -12.46 19.04 4.01
C LYS A 9 -12.78 17.90 4.97
N LEU A 10 -14.01 17.38 4.93
CA LEU A 10 -14.41 16.21 5.72
C LEU A 10 -13.67 14.95 5.27
N MET A 11 -13.55 14.72 3.95
CA MET A 11 -12.80 13.58 3.42
C MET A 11 -11.33 13.60 3.85
N ILE A 12 -10.67 14.76 3.77
CA ILE A 12 -9.29 14.92 4.24
C ILE A 12 -9.17 14.62 5.74
N HIS A 13 -10.11 15.10 6.56
CA HIS A 13 -10.09 14.85 8.00
C HIS A 13 -10.31 13.37 8.34
N CYS A 14 -11.34 12.74 7.76
CA CYS A 14 -11.60 11.32 7.95
C CYS A 14 -10.42 10.46 7.48
N PHE A 15 -9.77 10.85 6.38
CA PHE A 15 -8.58 10.16 5.90
C PHE A 15 -7.43 10.27 6.90
N GLN A 16 -7.14 11.48 7.40
CA GLN A 16 -6.11 11.69 8.43
C GLN A 16 -6.35 10.81 9.66
N ASP A 17 -7.60 10.73 10.16
CA ASP A 17 -7.94 9.91 11.32
C ASP A 17 -7.79 8.40 11.06
N SER A 18 -7.92 7.97 9.80
CA SER A 18 -7.75 6.58 9.41
C SER A 18 -6.28 6.12 9.35
N LEU A 19 -5.33 7.06 9.30
CA LEU A 19 -3.91 6.74 9.15
C LEU A 19 -3.31 6.28 10.47
N THR A 20 -2.58 5.17 10.42
CA THR A 20 -1.86 4.61 11.57
C THR A 20 -0.41 4.29 11.22
N GLY A 21 0.47 4.29 12.23
CA GLY A 21 1.88 3.94 12.07
C GLY A 21 2.60 4.78 11.01
N THR A 22 3.30 4.11 10.10
CA THR A 22 4.12 4.75 9.06
C THR A 22 3.32 5.66 8.13
N ALA A 23 2.03 5.37 7.91
CA ALA A 23 1.16 6.20 7.07
C ALA A 23 0.80 7.53 7.73
N SER A 24 0.63 7.54 9.06
CA SER A 24 0.42 8.78 9.81
C SER A 24 1.66 9.67 9.80
N THR A 25 2.85 9.08 9.99
CA THR A 25 4.13 9.81 9.90
C THR A 25 4.35 10.41 8.51
N TRP A 26 4.05 9.66 7.45
CA TRP A 26 4.13 10.17 6.07
C TRP A 26 3.22 11.39 5.86
N TYR A 27 1.97 11.33 6.34
CA TYR A 27 1.02 12.43 6.19
C TYR A 27 1.47 13.71 6.90
N ILE A 28 2.12 13.59 8.07
CA ILE A 28 2.70 14.74 8.79
C ILE A 28 3.87 15.37 8.02
N GLN A 29 4.66 14.55 7.32
CA GLN A 29 5.80 14.99 6.51
C GLN A 29 5.40 15.51 5.13
N LEU A 30 4.13 15.36 4.74
CA LEU A 30 3.63 15.79 3.46
C LEU A 30 3.69 17.31 3.34
N ASP A 31 4.23 17.81 2.22
CA ASP A 31 4.26 19.24 1.95
C ASP A 31 2.84 19.76 1.72
N ARG A 32 2.31 20.50 2.70
CA ARG A 32 0.96 21.07 2.66
C ARG A 32 0.78 22.06 1.52
N HIS A 33 1.87 22.62 0.98
CA HIS A 33 1.80 23.52 -0.17
C HIS A 33 1.50 22.78 -1.48
N ARG A 34 1.66 21.45 -1.51
CA ARG A 34 1.38 20.62 -2.70
C ARG A 34 -0.02 20.02 -2.71
N ILE A 35 -0.75 20.10 -1.59
CA ILE A 35 -2.06 19.48 -1.43
C ILE A 35 -3.12 20.57 -1.35
N HIS A 36 -3.84 20.80 -2.45
CA HIS A 36 -4.88 21.83 -2.53
C HIS A 36 -6.30 21.25 -2.53
N SER A 37 -6.43 19.96 -2.84
CA SER A 37 -7.70 19.24 -2.92
C SER A 37 -7.60 17.83 -2.35
N TRP A 38 -8.75 17.19 -2.16
CA TRP A 38 -8.81 15.77 -1.81
C TRP A 38 -8.14 14.90 -2.89
N ASP A 39 -8.29 15.27 -4.17
CA ASP A 39 -7.73 14.53 -5.30
C ASP A 39 -6.19 14.54 -5.28
N ASP A 40 -5.57 15.68 -4.94
CA ASP A 40 -4.12 15.80 -4.81
C ASP A 40 -3.60 14.89 -3.68
N LEU A 41 -4.31 14.85 -2.55
CA LEU A 41 -3.96 13.99 -1.41
C LEU A 41 -4.08 12.51 -1.78
N ALA A 42 -5.16 12.12 -2.44
CA ALA A 42 -5.39 10.74 -2.88
C ALA A 42 -4.29 10.30 -3.87
N LYS A 43 -3.93 11.15 -4.83
CA LYS A 43 -2.83 10.89 -5.77
C LYS A 43 -1.49 10.75 -5.06
N ALA A 44 -1.15 11.67 -4.15
CA ALA A 44 0.09 11.60 -3.38
C ALA A 44 0.18 10.32 -2.54
N PHE A 45 -0.94 9.87 -1.96
CA PHE A 45 -0.98 8.63 -1.20
C PHE A 45 -0.77 7.40 -2.10
N VAL A 46 -1.43 7.34 -3.24
CA VAL A 46 -1.23 6.26 -4.22
C VAL A 46 0.21 6.26 -4.72
N ASP A 47 0.78 7.41 -5.07
CA ASP A 47 2.18 7.48 -5.52
C ASP A 47 3.18 7.10 -4.43
N GLN A 48 2.89 7.45 -3.17
CA GLN A 48 3.71 7.04 -2.03
C GLN A 48 3.65 5.52 -1.83
N TYR A 49 2.49 4.87 -1.99
CA TYR A 49 2.30 3.47 -1.59
C TYR A 49 2.10 2.49 -2.76
N LYS A 50 2.12 2.95 -4.02
CA LYS A 50 1.99 2.09 -5.21
C LYS A 50 3.07 1.02 -5.25
N TYR A 51 4.27 1.32 -4.75
CA TYR A 51 5.36 0.35 -4.70
C TYR A 51 5.05 -0.83 -3.77
N LEU A 52 4.19 -0.67 -2.75
CA LEU A 52 3.74 -1.79 -1.92
C LEU A 52 2.83 -2.74 -2.70
N VAL A 53 2.10 -2.22 -3.68
CA VAL A 53 1.28 -3.02 -4.59
C VAL A 53 2.15 -3.71 -5.63
N GLU A 54 3.19 -3.05 -6.15
CA GLU A 54 4.16 -3.65 -7.08
C GLU A 54 5.08 -4.68 -6.39
N LEU A 55 5.36 -4.53 -5.09
CA LEU A 55 6.12 -5.49 -4.30
C LEU A 55 5.29 -6.72 -3.91
N ALA A 56 3.97 -6.69 -4.10
CA ALA A 56 3.14 -7.87 -3.89
C ALA A 56 3.66 -9.00 -4.81
N PRO A 57 3.93 -10.20 -4.26
CA PRO A 57 4.44 -11.29 -5.08
C PRO A 57 3.48 -11.55 -6.24
N SER A 58 4.00 -11.43 -7.47
CA SER A 58 3.21 -11.70 -8.66
C SER A 58 3.19 -13.21 -8.92
N ARG A 59 2.30 -13.67 -9.81
CA ARG A 59 2.29 -15.06 -10.27
C ARG A 59 3.62 -15.49 -10.88
N GLU A 60 4.40 -14.54 -11.41
CA GLU A 60 5.76 -14.78 -11.90
C GLU A 60 6.76 -14.95 -10.75
N THR A 61 6.64 -14.15 -9.68
CA THR A 61 7.42 -14.36 -8.45
C THR A 61 7.16 -15.75 -7.87
N LEU A 62 5.91 -16.23 -7.88
CA LEU A 62 5.57 -17.58 -7.42
C LEU A 62 6.22 -18.70 -8.25
N LYS A 63 6.27 -18.53 -9.58
CA LYS A 63 6.94 -19.48 -10.47
C LYS A 63 8.46 -19.49 -10.27
N ALA A 64 9.02 -18.34 -9.90
CA ALA A 64 10.45 -18.19 -9.62
C ALA A 64 10.87 -18.71 -8.22
N ILE A 65 9.93 -19.11 -7.36
CA ILE A 65 10.26 -19.79 -6.10
C ILE A 65 10.65 -21.23 -6.42
N GLU A 66 11.92 -21.40 -6.77
CA GLU A 66 12.53 -22.72 -6.87
C GLU A 66 12.91 -23.25 -5.48
N ARG A 67 12.83 -24.58 -5.36
CA ARG A 67 13.31 -25.28 -4.18
C ARG A 67 14.83 -25.16 -4.14
N LYS A 68 15.38 -24.58 -3.08
CA LYS A 68 16.83 -24.55 -2.88
C LYS A 68 17.35 -25.98 -2.64
N LEU A 69 18.55 -26.28 -3.12
CA LEU A 69 19.14 -27.63 -3.05
C LEU A 69 19.28 -28.17 -1.60
N ILE A 70 19.40 -27.26 -0.64
CA ILE A 70 19.66 -27.52 0.79
C ILE A 70 18.38 -27.44 1.65
N GLU A 71 17.24 -27.11 1.04
CA GLU A 71 15.96 -26.92 1.72
C GLU A 71 15.14 -28.22 1.70
N SER A 72 14.58 -28.62 2.85
CA SER A 72 13.65 -29.75 2.91
C SER A 72 12.34 -29.41 2.19
N TYR A 73 11.68 -30.43 1.62
CA TYR A 73 10.38 -30.27 0.96
C TYR A 73 9.34 -29.57 1.85
N THR A 74 9.34 -29.83 3.16
CA THR A 74 8.44 -29.21 4.13
C THR A 74 8.68 -27.71 4.29
N LYS A 75 9.95 -27.27 4.35
CA LYS A 75 10.30 -25.86 4.43
C LYS A 75 9.98 -25.11 3.13
N PHE A 76 10.22 -25.75 1.99
CA PHE A 76 9.85 -25.21 0.69
C PHE A 76 8.32 -25.03 0.56
N ALA A 77 7.54 -26.05 0.90
CA ALA A 77 6.08 -25.99 0.80
C ALA A 77 5.48 -24.91 1.72
N GLN A 78 6.07 -24.71 2.91
CA GLN A 78 5.66 -23.63 3.81
C GLN A 78 5.96 -22.25 3.22
N ARG A 79 7.20 -22.02 2.75
CA ARG A 79 7.62 -20.76 2.12
C ARG A 79 6.81 -20.43 0.87
N TRP A 80 6.49 -21.44 0.08
CA TRP A 80 5.63 -21.29 -1.09
C TRP A 80 4.20 -20.90 -0.69
N ARG A 81 3.60 -21.56 0.33
CA ARG A 81 2.28 -21.19 0.87
C ARG A 81 2.24 -19.78 1.43
N ASP A 82 3.26 -19.37 2.19
CA ASP A 82 3.34 -18.02 2.77
C ASP A 82 3.47 -16.93 1.69
N LYS A 83 4.08 -17.25 0.54
CA LYS A 83 4.15 -16.37 -0.63
C LYS A 83 2.85 -16.34 -1.43
N VAL A 84 2.16 -17.48 -1.55
CA VAL A 84 0.86 -17.57 -2.24
C VAL A 84 -0.22 -16.79 -1.49
N SER A 85 -0.24 -16.82 -0.16
CA SER A 85 -1.23 -16.07 0.65
C SER A 85 -1.09 -14.55 0.52
N GLN A 86 0.05 -14.07 0.01
CA GLN A 86 0.31 -12.65 -0.27
C GLN A 86 -0.02 -12.24 -1.70
N VAL A 87 -0.30 -13.19 -2.59
CA VAL A 87 -0.71 -12.91 -3.97
C VAL A 87 -2.20 -12.60 -3.97
N ARG A 88 -2.58 -11.43 -4.47
CA ARG A 88 -3.99 -11.07 -4.63
C ARG A 88 -4.64 -11.94 -5.71
N PRO A 89 -5.89 -12.40 -5.53
CA PRO A 89 -6.62 -13.17 -6.53
C PRO A 89 -6.85 -12.39 -7.83
#